data_AF-A0A819QS14-F1
#
_entry.id   AF-A0A819QS14-F1
#
_cell.length_a   1.000
_cell.length_b   1.000
_cell.length_c   1.000
_cell.angle_alpha   90.00
_cell.angle_beta   90.00
_cell.angle_gamma   90.00
#
_symmetry.space_group_name_H-M   'P 1'
#
loop_
_entity.id
_entity.type
_entity.pdbx_description
1 polymer ?
#
loop_
_entity_poly.entity_id
_entity_poly.type
_entity_poly.pdbx_seq_one_letter_code
_entity_poly.pdbx_strand_id
1 'polypeptide(L)'
;GLFRNYGPALVDNFIETLYVLIHEKTKEKQEGSHRVAAEIVAGMIRGSKYWTIEMLDEFWKKLTTFLNEVCLNLGPETLSYWASCFKLGLEDEDPRRMYRPIEYLRSLINTHATGNTFLETSRWYLLQTITNFEWRVPSIWCSINEQAKELLDHPYKAIRERITIVLSLSLTFDVTLPNGQSTRHPDVNQFIDMIRVRLQQAIEVYEKTPLANVSGQVVEIDPEARKALNFIETVIQLHTHLFSKCLQPIKKAIIRIFPYLCEIESIVANDDFIRKNLTITRMCVAMTYLHKHFMEELIEQLEQVCSSPKWHARRAAIEFIQNMIFCNLFNARPYAQRLRQLVF
;
A
#
# COMPACT_ATOMS: atom_id res chain seq x y z
N GLY A 1 0.11 -27.52 -18.19
CA GLY A 1 0.57 -28.89 -18.49
C GLY A 1 1.61 -28.95 -19.59
N LEU A 2 1.39 -28.26 -20.72
CA LEU A 2 2.26 -28.33 -21.91
C LEU A 2 3.74 -28.08 -21.62
N PHE A 3 4.10 -26.90 -21.10
CA PHE A 3 5.50 -26.52 -20.82
C PHE A 3 6.18 -27.37 -19.72
N ARG A 4 5.39 -28.06 -18.88
CA ARG A 4 5.92 -29.02 -17.91
C ARG A 4 6.36 -30.33 -18.58
N ASN A 5 5.62 -30.78 -19.59
CA ASN A 5 5.84 -32.08 -20.24
C ASN A 5 6.76 -31.98 -21.47
N TYR A 6 6.64 -30.90 -22.24
CA TYR A 6 7.38 -30.71 -23.49
C TYR A 6 8.54 -29.71 -23.37
N GLY A 7 8.76 -29.16 -22.17
CA GLY A 7 9.85 -28.24 -21.91
C GLY A 7 9.83 -27.02 -22.84
N PRO A 8 11.00 -26.60 -23.38
CA PRO A 8 11.13 -25.36 -24.12
C PRO A 8 10.73 -25.51 -25.60
N ALA A 9 10.45 -26.74 -26.07
CA ALA A 9 10.28 -27.04 -27.50
C ALA A 9 9.15 -26.24 -28.18
N LEU A 10 8.15 -25.80 -27.42
CA LEU A 10 7.01 -25.03 -27.93
C LEU A 10 7.14 -23.53 -27.67
N VAL A 11 8.17 -23.07 -26.96
CA VAL A 11 8.28 -21.67 -26.52
C VAL A 11 8.24 -20.72 -27.69
N ASP A 12 9.01 -20.97 -28.75
CA ASP A 12 9.09 -20.07 -29.90
C ASP A 12 7.75 -19.94 -30.64
N ASN A 13 7.06 -21.06 -30.88
CA ASN A 13 5.73 -21.05 -31.50
C ASN A 13 4.71 -20.27 -30.67
N PHE A 14 4.76 -20.41 -29.34
CA PHE A 14 3.87 -19.67 -28.45
C PHE A 14 4.22 -18.19 -28.39
N ILE A 15 5.52 -17.81 -28.38
CA ILE A 15 5.94 -16.41 -28.42
C ILE A 15 5.46 -15.73 -29.70
N GLU A 16 5.60 -16.37 -30.86
CA GLU A 16 5.05 -15.84 -32.13
C GLU A 16 3.53 -15.63 -32.05
N THR A 17 2.81 -16.62 -31.52
CA THR A 17 1.35 -16.54 -31.33
C THR A 17 0.97 -15.42 -30.36
N LEU A 18 1.72 -15.24 -29.28
CA LEU A 18 1.50 -14.19 -28.29
C LEU A 18 1.65 -12.79 -28.93
N TYR A 19 2.65 -12.58 -29.79
CA TYR A 19 2.79 -11.34 -30.53
C TYR A 19 1.60 -11.07 -31.45
N VAL A 20 1.07 -12.09 -32.13
CA VAL A 20 -0.15 -11.95 -32.95
C VAL A 20 -1.35 -11.51 -32.10
N LEU A 21 -1.51 -12.09 -30.91
CA LEU A 21 -2.61 -11.78 -30.00
C LEU A 21 -2.56 -10.35 -29.46
N ILE A 22 -1.39 -9.86 -29.03
CA ILE A 22 -1.29 -8.50 -28.47
C ILE A 22 -1.36 -7.40 -29.54
N HIS A 23 -1.11 -7.75 -30.81
CA HIS A 23 -1.24 -6.85 -31.96
C HIS A 23 -2.60 -6.94 -32.66
N GLU A 24 -3.58 -7.62 -32.08
CA GLU A 24 -4.95 -7.66 -32.62
C GLU A 24 -5.50 -6.23 -32.73
N LYS A 25 -5.83 -5.82 -33.96
CA LYS A 25 -6.26 -4.45 -34.28
C LYS A 25 -7.76 -4.26 -34.10
N THR A 26 -8.52 -5.35 -34.05
CA THR A 26 -9.98 -5.32 -33.89
C THR A 26 -10.33 -5.01 -32.45
N LYS A 27 -10.84 -3.80 -32.17
CA LYS A 27 -11.20 -3.36 -30.82
C LYS A 27 -12.05 -4.37 -30.05
N GLU A 28 -13.05 -4.97 -30.71
CA GLU A 28 -13.95 -5.96 -30.10
C GLU A 28 -13.23 -7.24 -29.63
N LYS A 29 -12.10 -7.58 -30.26
CA LYS A 29 -11.32 -8.78 -29.95
C LYS A 29 -10.07 -8.50 -29.12
N GLN A 30 -9.65 -7.24 -29.03
CA GLN A 30 -8.41 -6.85 -28.38
C GLN A 30 -8.37 -7.31 -26.91
N GLU A 31 -9.45 -7.05 -26.17
CA GLU A 31 -9.57 -7.45 -24.76
C GLU A 31 -9.47 -8.96 -24.59
N GLY A 32 -10.25 -9.73 -25.37
CA GLY A 32 -10.21 -11.19 -25.37
C GLY A 32 -8.84 -11.74 -25.76
N SER A 33 -8.15 -11.10 -26.71
CA SER A 33 -6.81 -11.51 -27.16
C SER A 33 -5.77 -11.31 -26.07
N HIS A 34 -5.80 -10.17 -25.36
CA HIS A 34 -4.94 -9.95 -24.20
C HIS A 34 -5.22 -10.94 -23.07
N ARG A 35 -6.48 -11.27 -22.81
CA ARG A 35 -6.86 -12.27 -21.81
C ARG A 35 -6.27 -13.64 -22.15
N VAL A 36 -6.44 -14.11 -23.38
CA VAL A 36 -5.86 -15.39 -23.83
C VAL A 36 -4.33 -15.37 -23.75
N ALA A 37 -3.71 -14.28 -24.19
CA ALA A 37 -2.26 -14.13 -24.10
C ALA A 37 -1.76 -14.19 -22.65
N ALA A 38 -2.44 -13.51 -21.73
CA ALA A 38 -2.14 -13.51 -20.30
C ALA A 38 -2.27 -14.91 -19.69
N GLU A 39 -3.32 -15.67 -20.04
CA GLU A 39 -3.52 -17.05 -19.58
C GLU A 39 -2.42 -18.01 -20.10
N ILE A 40 -2.03 -17.87 -21.37
CA ILE A 40 -0.91 -18.64 -21.96
C ILE A 40 0.39 -18.33 -21.22
N VAL A 41 0.72 -17.06 -21.02
CA VAL A 41 1.95 -16.64 -20.32
C VAL A 41 1.96 -17.15 -18.87
N ALA A 42 0.84 -17.08 -18.15
CA ALA A 42 0.74 -17.65 -16.81
C ALA A 42 1.06 -19.17 -16.83
N GLY A 43 0.53 -19.89 -17.82
CA GLY A 43 0.83 -21.31 -18.03
C GLY A 43 2.30 -21.59 -18.36
N MET A 44 2.97 -20.71 -19.12
CA MET A 44 4.41 -20.78 -19.40
C MET A 44 5.24 -20.58 -18.13
N ILE A 45 4.92 -19.55 -17.34
CA ILE A 45 5.62 -19.25 -16.08
C ILE A 45 5.51 -20.43 -15.12
N ARG A 46 4.29 -20.96 -14.88
CA ARG A 46 4.11 -22.12 -13.99
C ARG A 46 4.77 -23.38 -14.53
N GLY A 47 4.70 -23.59 -15.85
CA GLY A 47 5.24 -24.78 -16.50
C GLY A 47 6.77 -24.86 -16.48
N SER A 48 7.46 -23.72 -16.36
CA SER A 48 8.92 -23.63 -16.33
C SER A 48 9.56 -23.87 -14.95
N LYS A 49 8.76 -24.18 -13.90
CA LYS A 49 9.22 -24.42 -12.52
C LYS A 49 10.38 -25.42 -12.36
N TYR A 50 10.46 -26.42 -13.22
CA TYR A 50 11.44 -27.51 -13.15
C TYR A 50 12.47 -27.47 -14.28
N TRP A 51 12.57 -26.36 -15.01
CA TRP A 51 13.55 -26.20 -16.08
C TRP A 51 14.94 -25.97 -15.49
N THR A 52 15.98 -26.28 -16.27
CA THR A 52 17.35 -25.90 -15.89
C THR A 52 17.50 -24.38 -15.97
N ILE A 53 18.55 -23.84 -15.34
CA ILE A 53 18.81 -22.40 -15.31
C ILE A 53 19.00 -21.87 -16.74
N GLU A 54 19.71 -22.61 -17.59
CA GLU A 54 19.99 -22.22 -18.98
C GLU A 54 18.69 -22.11 -19.80
N MET A 55 17.82 -23.10 -19.67
CA MET A 55 16.50 -23.11 -20.32
C MET A 55 15.62 -21.96 -19.82
N LEU A 56 15.64 -21.71 -18.51
CA LEU A 56 14.89 -20.63 -17.89
C LEU A 56 15.38 -19.25 -18.37
N ASP A 57 16.70 -19.08 -18.50
CA ASP A 57 17.31 -17.81 -18.91
C ASP A 57 17.01 -17.47 -20.36
N GLU A 58 17.10 -18.45 -21.27
CA GLU A 58 16.71 -18.26 -22.66
C GLU A 58 15.23 -17.91 -22.79
N PHE A 59 14.38 -18.63 -22.04
CA PHE A 59 12.94 -18.37 -22.00
C PHE A 59 12.61 -16.98 -21.48
N TRP A 60 13.18 -16.57 -20.34
CA TRP A 60 12.92 -15.26 -19.76
C TRP A 60 13.50 -14.12 -20.60
N LYS A 61 14.59 -14.32 -21.33
CA LYS A 61 15.07 -13.33 -22.30
C LYS A 61 13.99 -13.00 -23.36
N LYS A 62 13.36 -14.04 -23.93
CA LYS A 62 12.26 -13.89 -24.90
C LYS A 62 11.02 -13.29 -24.25
N LEU A 63 10.61 -13.84 -23.10
CA LEU A 63 9.41 -13.41 -22.39
C LEU A 63 9.50 -11.97 -21.86
N THR A 64 10.64 -11.55 -21.32
CA THR A 64 10.86 -10.18 -20.85
C THR A 64 10.72 -9.17 -21.99
N THR A 65 11.22 -9.49 -23.19
CA THR A 65 11.07 -8.62 -24.36
C THR A 65 9.59 -8.44 -24.70
N PHE A 66 8.84 -9.54 -24.74
CA PHE A 66 7.40 -9.53 -24.97
C PHE A 66 6.62 -8.77 -23.88
N LEU A 67 6.90 -9.05 -22.61
CA LEU A 67 6.22 -8.41 -21.48
C LEU A 67 6.50 -6.90 -21.38
N ASN A 68 7.69 -6.44 -21.81
CA ASN A 68 7.99 -5.02 -21.87
C ASN A 68 7.11 -4.29 -22.88
N GLU A 69 6.90 -4.88 -24.06
CA GLU A 69 6.01 -4.32 -25.07
C GLU A 69 4.56 -4.28 -24.58
N VAL A 70 4.12 -5.35 -23.92
CA VAL A 70 2.82 -5.39 -23.23
C VAL A 70 2.72 -4.23 -22.23
N CYS A 71 3.70 -4.08 -21.34
CA CYS A 71 3.68 -3.06 -20.29
C CYS A 71 3.66 -1.62 -20.84
N LEU A 72 4.26 -1.38 -22.01
CA LEU A 72 4.22 -0.07 -22.67
C LEU A 72 2.84 0.26 -23.26
N ASN A 73 2.06 -0.76 -23.61
CA ASN A 73 0.76 -0.64 -24.27
C ASN A 73 -0.42 -1.08 -23.36
N LEU A 74 -0.23 -1.11 -22.04
CA LEU A 74 -1.28 -1.45 -21.09
C LEU A 74 -2.40 -0.42 -21.14
N GLY A 75 -3.64 -0.91 -21.13
CA GLY A 75 -4.85 -0.13 -20.95
C GLY A 75 -5.55 -0.48 -19.63
N PRO A 76 -6.53 0.33 -19.19
CA PRO A 76 -7.27 0.07 -17.95
C PRO A 76 -7.96 -1.30 -17.91
N GLU A 77 -8.52 -1.73 -19.05
CA GLU A 77 -9.22 -3.00 -19.19
C GLU A 77 -8.24 -4.19 -19.19
N THR A 78 -7.08 -4.02 -19.82
CA THR A 78 -6.09 -5.11 -20.00
C THR A 78 -5.20 -5.33 -18.78
N LEU A 79 -5.01 -4.32 -17.94
CA LEU A 79 -4.18 -4.39 -16.73
C LEU A 79 -4.60 -5.53 -15.80
N SER A 80 -5.91 -5.74 -15.65
CA SER A 80 -6.47 -6.78 -14.77
C SER A 80 -6.08 -8.20 -15.21
N TYR A 81 -6.00 -8.45 -16.52
CA TYR A 81 -5.58 -9.74 -17.07
C TYR A 81 -4.11 -10.01 -16.82
N TRP A 82 -3.24 -9.02 -17.01
CA TRP A 82 -1.81 -9.18 -16.77
C TRP A 82 -1.47 -9.32 -15.27
N ALA A 83 -2.17 -8.60 -14.40
CA ALA A 83 -2.07 -8.82 -12.96
C ALA A 83 -2.53 -10.23 -12.58
N SER A 84 -3.60 -10.72 -13.19
CA SER A 84 -4.08 -12.11 -13.01
C SER A 84 -3.07 -13.13 -13.53
N CYS A 85 -2.40 -12.86 -14.65
CA CYS A 85 -1.33 -13.69 -15.19
C CYS A 85 -0.19 -13.87 -14.19
N PHE A 86 0.36 -12.78 -13.65
CA PHE A 86 1.40 -12.89 -12.64
C PHE A 86 0.89 -13.52 -11.35
N LYS A 87 -0.33 -13.19 -10.90
CA LYS A 87 -0.92 -13.82 -9.72
C LYS A 87 -0.96 -15.35 -9.86
N LEU A 88 -1.55 -15.85 -10.94
CA LEU A 88 -1.65 -17.28 -11.23
C LEU A 88 -0.27 -17.91 -11.48
N GLY A 89 0.65 -17.17 -12.12
CA GLY A 89 2.02 -17.59 -12.38
C GLY A 89 2.84 -17.85 -11.12
N LEU A 90 2.58 -17.10 -10.04
CA LEU A 90 3.36 -17.09 -8.80
C LEU A 90 2.66 -17.84 -7.63
N GLU A 91 1.40 -18.22 -7.79
CA GLU A 91 0.60 -18.92 -6.79
C GLU A 91 1.12 -20.34 -6.50
N ASP A 92 1.23 -20.69 -5.20
CA ASP A 92 1.75 -21.97 -4.69
C ASP A 92 3.18 -22.33 -5.15
N GLU A 93 3.97 -21.30 -5.47
CA GLU A 93 5.33 -21.47 -5.97
C GLU A 93 6.40 -21.10 -4.94
N ASP A 94 7.58 -21.71 -5.05
CA ASP A 94 8.74 -21.37 -4.21
C ASP A 94 9.42 -20.11 -4.78
N PRO A 95 9.56 -19.02 -4.00
CA PRO A 95 10.16 -17.77 -4.49
C PRO A 95 11.59 -17.94 -5.01
N ARG A 96 12.34 -18.94 -4.52
CA ARG A 96 13.72 -19.21 -4.98
C ARG A 96 13.76 -19.74 -6.41
N ARG A 97 12.70 -20.44 -6.84
CA ARG A 97 12.56 -20.92 -8.23
C ARG A 97 11.94 -19.85 -9.13
N MET A 98 11.21 -18.92 -8.54
CA MET A 98 10.55 -17.81 -9.24
C MET A 98 11.37 -16.52 -9.23
N TYR A 99 12.70 -16.61 -9.14
CA TYR A 99 13.57 -15.45 -9.08
C TYR A 99 13.48 -14.57 -10.34
N ARG A 100 13.36 -15.15 -11.54
CA ARG A 100 13.19 -14.39 -12.81
C ARG A 100 11.91 -13.53 -12.85
N PRO A 101 10.70 -14.06 -12.58
CA PRO A 101 9.52 -13.21 -12.50
C PRO A 101 9.63 -12.15 -11.39
N ILE A 102 10.22 -12.49 -10.23
CA ILE A 102 10.44 -11.52 -9.15
C ILE A 102 11.37 -10.38 -9.60
N GLU A 103 12.49 -10.70 -10.24
CA GLU A 103 13.44 -9.73 -10.80
C GLU A 103 12.76 -8.84 -11.85
N TYR A 104 11.97 -9.46 -12.75
CA TYR A 104 11.20 -8.73 -13.75
C TYR A 104 10.25 -7.73 -13.10
N LEU A 105 9.41 -8.17 -12.15
CA LEU A 105 8.46 -7.29 -11.45
C LEU A 105 9.17 -6.16 -10.69
N ARG A 106 10.33 -6.43 -10.08
CA ARG A 106 11.14 -5.38 -9.44
C ARG A 106 11.73 -4.40 -10.44
N SER A 107 12.13 -4.87 -11.63
CA SER A 107 12.66 -3.98 -12.68
C SER A 107 11.64 -2.97 -13.20
N LEU A 108 10.34 -3.32 -13.14
CA LEU A 108 9.26 -2.44 -13.58
C LEU A 108 9.22 -1.14 -12.77
N ILE A 109 9.43 -1.20 -11.45
CA ILE A 109 9.39 0.00 -10.59
C ILE A 109 10.70 0.81 -10.61
N ASN A 110 11.82 0.20 -11.02
CA ASN A 110 13.09 0.90 -11.19
C ASN A 110 13.17 1.67 -12.53
N THR A 111 12.23 1.40 -13.45
CA THR A 111 12.21 2.08 -14.75
C THR A 111 11.72 3.52 -14.57
N HIS A 112 12.51 4.50 -15.02
CA HIS A 112 12.22 5.93 -14.87
C HIS A 112 10.79 6.30 -15.31
N ALA A 113 10.27 7.35 -14.68
CA ALA A 113 8.93 7.90 -14.92
C ALA A 113 8.76 8.23 -16.42
N THR A 114 7.84 7.55 -17.08
CA THR A 114 7.53 7.74 -18.51
C THR A 114 6.65 8.97 -18.75
N GLY A 115 6.41 9.80 -17.73
CA GLY A 115 5.45 10.91 -17.75
C GLY A 115 3.99 10.47 -17.74
N ASN A 116 3.71 9.17 -17.88
CA ASN A 116 2.35 8.62 -17.86
C ASN A 116 2.03 8.02 -16.49
N THR A 117 1.25 8.76 -15.70
CA THR A 117 0.80 8.35 -14.35
C THR A 117 0.12 6.97 -14.34
N PHE A 118 -0.63 6.61 -15.39
CA PHE A 118 -1.31 5.31 -15.46
C PHE A 118 -0.33 4.15 -15.63
N LEU A 119 0.69 4.31 -16.48
CA LEU A 119 1.70 3.27 -16.64
C LEU A 119 2.54 3.12 -15.37
N GLU A 120 2.83 4.23 -14.68
CA GLU A 120 3.52 4.19 -13.40
C GLU A 120 2.71 3.45 -12.33
N THR A 121 1.41 3.76 -12.17
CA THR A 121 0.54 3.04 -11.23
C THR A 121 0.36 1.58 -11.61
N SER A 122 0.31 1.26 -12.90
CA SER A 122 0.22 -0.11 -13.42
C SER A 122 1.44 -0.95 -13.03
N ARG A 123 2.65 -0.39 -13.09
CA ARG A 123 3.88 -1.08 -12.68
C ARG A 123 3.84 -1.47 -11.20
N TRP A 124 3.44 -0.54 -10.33
CA TRP A 124 3.23 -0.81 -8.90
C TRP A 124 2.14 -1.85 -8.65
N TYR A 125 1.06 -1.81 -9.45
CA TYR A 125 -0.02 -2.79 -9.36
C TYR A 125 0.42 -4.20 -9.77
N LEU A 126 1.25 -4.34 -10.81
CA LEU A 126 1.82 -5.62 -11.20
C LEU A 126 2.80 -6.13 -10.14
N LEU A 127 3.66 -5.26 -9.58
CA LEU A 127 4.60 -5.62 -8.50
C LEU A 127 3.88 -6.21 -7.28
N GLN A 128 2.70 -5.70 -6.93
CA GLN A 128 1.90 -6.20 -5.81
C GLN A 128 1.65 -7.73 -5.89
N THR A 129 1.69 -8.34 -7.07
CA THR A 129 1.53 -9.80 -7.22
C THR A 129 2.62 -10.62 -6.51
N ILE A 130 3.74 -10.02 -6.08
CA ILE A 130 4.75 -10.63 -5.18
C ILE A 130 4.13 -11.09 -3.84
N THR A 131 3.00 -10.50 -3.44
CA THR A 131 2.24 -10.92 -2.25
C THR A 131 1.86 -12.40 -2.22
N ASN A 132 1.78 -13.09 -3.36
CA ASN A 132 1.53 -14.54 -3.39
C ASN A 132 2.66 -15.35 -2.72
N PHE A 133 3.85 -14.76 -2.57
CA PHE A 133 4.94 -15.38 -1.80
C PHE A 133 4.80 -15.19 -0.29
N GLU A 134 3.88 -14.32 0.15
CA GLU A 134 3.54 -14.06 1.54
C GLU A 134 4.80 -13.71 2.38
N TRP A 135 4.95 -14.37 3.53
CA TRP A 135 6.04 -14.17 4.49
C TRP A 135 7.41 -14.62 3.98
N ARG A 136 7.48 -15.34 2.84
CA ARG A 136 8.69 -16.03 2.36
C ARG A 136 9.72 -15.12 1.67
N VAL A 137 9.38 -13.85 1.43
CA VAL A 137 10.20 -12.89 0.66
C VAL A 137 10.53 -11.59 1.42
N PRO A 138 11.06 -11.66 2.67
CA PRO A 138 11.29 -10.48 3.49
C PRO A 138 12.27 -9.47 2.88
N SER A 139 13.38 -9.94 2.30
CA SER A 139 14.41 -9.06 1.71
C SER A 139 13.89 -8.23 0.53
N ILE A 140 12.98 -8.82 -0.26
CA ILE A 140 12.33 -8.14 -1.38
C ILE A 140 11.40 -7.06 -0.83
N TRP A 141 10.61 -7.37 0.19
CA TRP A 141 9.74 -6.37 0.83
C TRP A 141 10.52 -5.23 1.48
N CYS A 142 11.67 -5.49 2.11
CA CYS A 142 12.55 -4.43 2.62
C CYS A 142 13.02 -3.50 1.50
N SER A 143 13.51 -4.04 0.38
CA SER A 143 13.93 -3.23 -0.77
C SER A 143 12.79 -2.40 -1.36
N ILE A 144 11.59 -2.99 -1.50
CA ILE A 144 10.41 -2.30 -2.03
C ILE A 144 9.95 -1.20 -1.06
N ASN A 145 9.99 -1.47 0.23
CA ASN A 145 9.57 -0.52 1.27
C ASN A 145 10.46 0.73 1.27
N GLU A 146 11.78 0.59 1.13
CA GLU A 146 12.69 1.75 1.02
C GLU A 146 12.36 2.64 -0.17
N GLN A 147 12.16 2.06 -1.36
CA GLN A 147 11.79 2.84 -2.55
C GLN A 147 10.41 3.50 -2.41
N ALA A 148 9.44 2.79 -1.85
CA ALA A 148 8.08 3.28 -1.71
C ALA A 148 7.96 4.44 -0.68
N LYS A 149 8.83 4.50 0.33
CA LYS A 149 8.87 5.60 1.33
C LYS A 149 9.16 6.97 0.71
N GLU A 150 9.94 7.00 -0.37
CA GLU A 150 10.30 8.23 -1.07
C GLU A 150 9.12 8.86 -1.83
N LEU A 151 8.06 8.08 -2.06
CA LEU A 151 6.90 8.47 -2.87
C LEU A 151 5.65 8.82 -2.04
N LEU A 152 5.79 8.96 -0.71
CA LEU A 152 4.67 9.22 0.20
C LEU A 152 4.00 10.59 0.00
N ASP A 153 4.72 11.56 -0.58
CA ASP A 153 4.28 12.92 -0.85
C ASP A 153 4.15 13.21 -2.36
N HIS A 154 4.08 12.14 -3.17
CA HIS A 154 4.03 12.21 -4.63
C HIS A 154 2.87 13.08 -5.15
N PRO A 155 3.04 13.98 -6.14
CA PRO A 155 1.98 14.92 -6.56
C PRO A 155 0.70 14.24 -7.04
N TYR A 156 0.80 13.12 -7.77
CA TYR A 156 -0.36 12.40 -8.27
C TYR A 156 -0.97 11.46 -7.22
N LYS A 157 -2.24 11.70 -6.88
CA LYS A 157 -3.04 10.88 -5.96
C LYS A 157 -3.04 9.40 -6.32
N ALA A 158 -3.23 9.06 -7.59
CA ALA A 158 -3.29 7.66 -8.04
C ALA A 158 -2.01 6.86 -7.71
N ILE A 159 -0.83 7.50 -7.74
CA ILE A 159 0.43 6.87 -7.33
C ILE A 159 0.45 6.68 -5.82
N ARG A 160 0.13 7.73 -5.05
CA ARG A 160 0.06 7.64 -3.58
C ARG A 160 -0.87 6.51 -3.12
N GLU A 161 -2.05 6.38 -3.74
CA GLU A 161 -2.99 5.29 -3.44
C GLU A 161 -2.36 3.90 -3.67
N ARG A 162 -1.62 3.70 -4.77
CA ARG A 162 -0.91 2.43 -5.01
C ARG A 162 0.21 2.20 -4.00
N ILE A 163 0.99 3.22 -3.69
CA ILE A 163 2.09 3.17 -2.72
C ILE A 163 1.59 2.79 -1.33
N THR A 164 0.46 3.36 -0.88
CA THR A 164 -0.11 2.98 0.43
C THR A 164 -0.47 1.50 0.52
N ILE A 165 -1.02 0.92 -0.55
CA ILE A 165 -1.32 -0.51 -0.62
C ILE A 165 -0.03 -1.33 -0.54
N VAL A 166 0.96 -1.02 -1.36
CA VAL A 166 2.24 -1.74 -1.40
C VAL A 166 2.97 -1.69 -0.05
N LEU A 167 3.02 -0.52 0.58
CA LEU A 167 3.59 -0.36 1.92
C LEU A 167 2.85 -1.20 2.97
N SER A 168 1.52 -1.18 2.96
CA SER A 168 0.72 -1.99 3.89
C SER A 168 0.97 -3.50 3.72
N LEU A 169 1.15 -3.97 2.49
CA LEU A 169 1.46 -5.36 2.18
C LEU A 169 2.86 -5.74 2.66
N SER A 170 3.85 -4.86 2.46
CA SER A 170 5.22 -5.08 2.95
C SER A 170 5.30 -5.21 4.48
N LEU A 171 4.38 -4.57 5.19
CA LEU A 171 4.31 -4.52 6.65
C LEU A 171 3.40 -5.61 7.25
N THR A 172 2.70 -6.38 6.40
CA THR A 172 1.64 -7.31 6.84
C THR A 172 2.16 -8.44 7.73
N PHE A 173 3.36 -8.93 7.45
CA PHE A 173 3.96 -10.09 8.11
C PHE A 173 4.90 -9.74 9.26
N ASP A 174 5.01 -8.47 9.64
CA ASP A 174 5.69 -8.08 10.86
C ASP A 174 4.79 -8.40 12.06
N VAL A 175 4.86 -9.65 12.53
CA VAL A 175 4.05 -10.19 13.62
C VAL A 175 4.90 -10.53 14.84
N THR A 176 4.35 -10.28 16.02
CA THR A 176 4.93 -10.69 17.31
C THR A 176 4.13 -11.87 17.85
N LEU A 177 4.75 -13.05 17.87
CA LEU A 177 4.16 -14.28 18.41
C LEU A 177 4.78 -14.63 19.77
N PRO A 178 4.04 -15.25 20.70
CA PRO A 178 4.61 -15.79 21.93
C PRO A 178 5.74 -16.77 21.60
N ASN A 179 6.93 -16.56 22.17
CA ASN A 179 8.15 -17.33 21.89
C ASN A 179 8.65 -17.26 20.43
N GLY A 180 8.14 -16.33 19.63
CA GLY A 180 8.59 -16.08 18.27
C GLY A 180 9.86 -15.22 18.23
N GLN A 181 10.68 -15.41 17.20
CA GLN A 181 11.77 -14.48 16.88
C GLN A 181 11.23 -13.28 16.10
N SER A 182 11.95 -12.15 16.16
CA SER A 182 11.65 -10.98 15.33
C SER A 182 11.66 -11.35 13.86
N THR A 183 10.69 -10.82 13.12
CA THR A 183 10.57 -11.08 11.69
C THR A 183 11.69 -10.37 10.92
N ARG A 184 11.98 -10.85 9.71
CA ARG A 184 12.93 -10.20 8.79
C ARG A 184 12.25 -9.19 7.86
N HIS A 185 10.94 -9.02 8.00
CA HIS A 185 10.15 -8.04 7.24
C HIS A 185 10.41 -6.62 7.76
N PRO A 186 10.01 -5.57 7.01
CA PRO A 186 10.08 -4.20 7.49
C PRO A 186 9.43 -4.04 8.88
N ASP A 187 10.15 -3.42 9.81
CA ASP A 187 9.68 -3.18 11.17
C ASP A 187 8.62 -2.06 11.18
N VAL A 188 7.41 -2.40 11.61
CA VAL A 188 6.27 -1.47 11.67
C VAL A 188 6.51 -0.36 12.68
N ASN A 189 7.19 -0.60 13.80
CA ASN A 189 7.43 0.45 14.79
C ASN A 189 8.40 1.50 14.23
N GLN A 190 9.52 1.06 13.66
CA GLN A 190 10.50 1.96 13.01
C GLN A 190 9.85 2.74 11.86
N PHE A 191 9.04 2.06 11.05
CA PHE A 191 8.33 2.69 9.95
C PHE A 191 7.35 3.76 10.44
N ILE A 192 6.52 3.45 11.44
CA ILE A 192 5.54 4.40 11.96
C ILE A 192 6.19 5.54 12.73
N ASP A 193 7.29 5.31 13.45
CA ASP A 193 8.06 6.39 14.10
C ASP A 193 8.62 7.38 13.07
N MET A 194 9.12 6.90 11.92
CA MET A 194 9.51 7.76 10.80
C MET A 194 8.33 8.57 10.24
N ILE A 195 7.18 7.93 10.05
CA ILE A 195 5.96 8.62 9.60
C ILE A 195 5.54 9.69 10.62
N ARG A 196 5.61 9.39 11.91
CA ARG A 196 5.23 10.31 13.00
C ARG A 196 6.05 11.61 12.94
N VAL A 197 7.37 11.50 12.79
CA VAL A 197 8.27 12.67 12.69
C VAL A 197 7.94 13.51 11.45
N ARG A 198 7.80 12.87 10.28
CA ARG A 198 7.45 13.56 9.03
C ARG A 198 6.04 14.18 9.08
N LEU A 199 5.10 13.53 9.76
CA LEU A 199 3.73 14.00 9.89
C LEU A 199 3.66 15.27 10.74
N GLN A 200 4.40 15.30 11.84
CA GLN A 200 4.53 16.51 12.65
C GLN A 200 5.09 17.67 11.82
N GLN A 201 6.16 17.44 11.06
CA GLN A 201 6.74 18.46 10.18
C GLN A 201 5.73 18.93 9.12
N ALA A 202 4.97 18.02 8.50
CA ALA A 202 3.95 18.36 7.51
C ALA A 202 2.82 19.21 8.12
N ILE A 203 2.35 18.87 9.32
CA ILE A 203 1.34 19.67 10.05
C ILE A 203 1.88 21.08 10.31
N GLU A 204 3.10 21.21 10.82
CA GLU A 204 3.70 22.51 11.11
C GLU A 204 3.90 23.38 9.86
N VAL A 205 4.32 22.78 8.74
CA VAL A 205 4.47 23.48 7.46
C VAL A 205 3.11 23.98 6.99
N TYR A 206 2.10 23.11 6.98
CA TYR A 206 0.76 23.49 6.51
C TYR A 206 0.13 24.62 7.35
N GLU A 207 0.32 24.60 8.67
CA GLU A 207 -0.24 25.62 9.57
C GLU A 207 0.48 26.97 9.50
N LYS A 208 1.79 26.98 9.21
CA LYS A 208 2.59 28.21 9.08
C LYS A 208 2.39 28.90 7.74
N THR A 209 2.02 28.15 6.70
CA THR A 209 1.85 28.71 5.36
C THR A 209 0.54 29.50 5.27
N PRO A 210 0.57 30.80 4.96
CA PRO A 210 -0.65 31.58 4.82
C PRO A 210 -1.48 31.04 3.65
N LEU A 211 -2.71 30.61 3.95
CA LEU A 211 -3.72 30.39 2.92
C LEU A 211 -3.98 31.74 2.25
N ALA A 212 -3.48 31.93 1.03
CA ALA A 212 -3.60 33.19 0.30
C ALA A 212 -5.07 33.50 0.02
N ASN A 213 -5.73 34.21 0.95
CA ASN A 213 -7.03 34.83 0.73
C ASN A 213 -6.82 36.09 -0.10
N VAL A 214 -6.72 35.92 -1.42
CA VAL A 214 -6.88 37.01 -2.37
C VAL A 214 -8.20 36.80 -3.10
N SER A 215 -9.26 37.41 -2.53
CA SER A 215 -10.43 37.91 -3.24
C SER A 215 -10.80 37.18 -4.55
N GLY A 216 -11.54 36.08 -4.43
CA GLY A 216 -12.34 35.52 -5.53
C GLY A 216 -11.60 34.83 -6.68
N GLN A 217 -10.29 34.61 -6.57
CA GLN A 217 -9.54 33.75 -7.49
C GLN A 217 -9.15 32.44 -6.79
N VAL A 218 -9.04 31.35 -7.56
CA VAL A 218 -8.68 30.02 -7.10
C VAL A 218 -7.43 30.12 -6.22
N VAL A 219 -7.56 29.76 -4.94
CA VAL A 219 -6.48 29.81 -3.96
C VAL A 219 -5.38 28.85 -4.43
N GLU A 220 -4.32 29.40 -5.01
CA GLU A 220 -3.13 28.63 -5.35
C GLU A 220 -2.43 28.30 -4.03
N ILE A 221 -2.66 27.09 -3.53
CA ILE A 221 -1.98 26.60 -2.33
C ILE A 221 -0.49 26.51 -2.65
N ASP A 222 0.31 27.15 -1.81
CA ASP A 222 1.77 27.08 -1.86
C ASP A 222 2.27 25.65 -2.10
N PRO A 223 3.27 25.44 -2.98
CA PRO A 223 3.76 24.12 -3.32
C PRO A 223 4.19 23.27 -2.11
N GLU A 224 4.77 23.88 -1.07
CA GLU A 224 5.20 23.16 0.14
C GLU A 224 4.00 22.76 0.99
N ALA A 225 3.01 23.65 1.16
CA ALA A 225 1.76 23.30 1.84
C ALA A 225 0.98 22.22 1.08
N ARG A 226 0.99 22.26 -0.26
CA ARG A 226 0.36 21.19 -1.08
C ARG A 226 1.07 19.86 -0.90
N LYS A 227 2.41 19.86 -0.85
CA LYS A 227 3.21 18.66 -0.61
C LYS A 227 2.96 18.08 0.78
N ALA A 228 2.88 18.93 1.81
CA ALA A 228 2.50 18.53 3.17
C ALA A 228 1.09 17.91 3.21
N LEU A 229 0.11 18.51 2.53
CA LEU A 229 -1.24 17.98 2.43
C LEU A 229 -1.28 16.61 1.72
N ASN A 230 -0.56 16.47 0.60
CA ASN A 230 -0.43 15.19 -0.12
C ASN A 230 0.14 14.09 0.80
N PHE A 231 1.13 14.42 1.62
CA PHE A 231 1.69 13.51 2.60
C PHE A 231 0.66 13.13 3.67
N ILE A 232 -0.04 14.09 4.25
CA ILE A 232 -1.09 13.88 5.27
C ILE A 232 -2.18 12.93 4.74
N GLU A 233 -2.70 13.19 3.53
CA GLU A 233 -3.69 12.32 2.88
C GLU A 233 -3.19 10.87 2.75
N THR A 234 -1.93 10.72 2.37
CA THR A 234 -1.30 9.41 2.16
C THR A 234 -1.12 8.68 3.47
N VAL A 235 -0.75 9.38 4.54
CA VAL A 235 -0.66 8.81 5.88
C VAL A 235 -2.01 8.33 6.38
N ILE A 236 -3.08 9.12 6.18
CA ILE A 236 -4.46 8.71 6.53
C ILE A 236 -4.82 7.41 5.82
N GLN A 237 -4.64 7.38 4.49
CA GLN A 237 -4.96 6.22 3.69
C GLN A 237 -4.09 4.99 4.04
N LEU A 238 -2.81 5.20 4.29
CA LEU A 238 -1.87 4.16 4.71
C LEU A 238 -2.31 3.50 6.02
N HIS A 239 -2.69 4.29 7.03
CA HIS A 239 -3.18 3.75 8.29
C HIS A 239 -4.43 2.90 8.12
N THR A 240 -5.41 3.37 7.34
CA THR A 240 -6.59 2.56 7.00
C THR A 240 -6.21 1.23 6.35
N HIS A 241 -5.21 1.23 5.45
CA HIS A 241 -4.73 -0.02 4.85
C HIS A 241 -4.03 -0.93 5.86
N LEU A 242 -3.19 -0.39 6.74
CA LEU A 242 -2.54 -1.17 7.80
C LEU A 242 -3.58 -1.90 8.66
N PHE A 243 -4.68 -1.24 9.04
CA PHE A 243 -5.77 -1.89 9.77
C PHE A 243 -6.44 -3.02 8.99
N SER A 244 -6.60 -2.87 7.67
CA SER A 244 -7.29 -3.87 6.84
C SER A 244 -6.40 -5.02 6.37
N LYS A 245 -5.07 -4.84 6.33
CA LYS A 245 -4.13 -5.79 5.72
C LYS A 245 -3.21 -6.46 6.73
N CYS A 246 -2.75 -5.75 7.76
CA CYS A 246 -1.80 -6.33 8.72
C CYS A 246 -2.48 -7.40 9.59
N LEU A 247 -1.76 -8.50 9.83
CA LEU A 247 -2.24 -9.58 10.70
C LEU A 247 -2.34 -9.15 12.16
N GLN A 248 -1.49 -8.21 12.59
CA GLN A 248 -1.51 -7.57 13.90
C GLN A 248 -1.55 -6.05 13.73
N PRO A 249 -2.74 -5.46 13.53
CA PRO A 249 -2.87 -4.06 13.14
C PRO A 249 -2.65 -3.07 14.29
N ILE A 250 -2.65 -3.52 15.55
CA ILE A 250 -2.35 -2.65 16.70
C ILE A 250 -0.94 -2.95 17.20
N LYS A 251 -0.09 -1.92 17.14
CA LYS A 251 1.23 -1.86 17.77
C LYS A 251 1.39 -0.54 18.52
N LYS A 252 2.35 -0.46 19.44
CA LYS A 252 2.60 0.76 20.24
C LYS A 252 2.78 1.99 19.35
N ALA A 253 3.53 1.87 18.26
CA ALA A 253 3.78 2.98 17.34
C ALA A 253 2.49 3.51 16.68
N ILE A 254 1.52 2.64 16.38
CA ILE A 254 0.23 3.05 15.81
C ILE A 254 -0.62 3.81 16.82
N ILE A 255 -0.58 3.44 18.12
CA ILE A 255 -1.25 4.20 19.18
C ILE A 255 -0.63 5.60 19.31
N ARG A 256 0.69 5.72 19.21
CA ARG A 256 1.41 7.00 19.31
C ARG A 256 1.13 7.98 18.18
N ILE A 257 0.57 7.52 17.06
CA ILE A 257 0.20 8.42 15.97
C ILE A 257 -1.17 9.07 16.20
N PHE A 258 -1.97 8.54 17.13
CA PHE A 258 -3.34 8.96 17.37
C PHE A 258 -3.50 10.47 17.63
N PRO A 259 -2.67 11.14 18.45
CA PRO A 259 -2.81 12.59 18.65
C PRO A 259 -2.76 13.38 17.35
N TYR A 260 -1.84 13.01 16.45
CA TYR A 260 -1.70 13.65 15.16
C TYR A 260 -2.94 13.44 14.28
N LEU A 261 -3.57 12.26 14.32
CA LEU A 261 -4.84 11.99 13.62
C LEU A 261 -6.00 12.85 14.16
N CYS A 262 -5.95 13.29 15.42
CA CYS A 262 -6.90 14.26 15.95
C CYS A 262 -6.55 15.68 15.53
N GLU A 263 -5.27 16.07 15.55
CA GLU A 263 -4.84 17.41 15.14
C GLU A 263 -5.08 17.71 13.67
N ILE A 264 -4.96 16.71 12.79
CA ILE A 264 -5.20 16.86 11.35
C ILE A 264 -6.66 17.24 11.05
N GLU A 265 -7.60 17.02 11.98
CA GLU A 265 -9.02 17.38 11.80
C GLU A 265 -9.22 18.85 11.40
N SER A 266 -8.43 19.78 11.95
CA SER A 266 -8.51 21.20 11.59
C SER A 266 -7.98 21.49 10.18
N ILE A 267 -7.00 20.71 9.71
CA ILE A 267 -6.40 20.85 8.38
C ILE A 267 -7.38 20.41 7.30
N VAL A 268 -8.08 19.29 7.55
CA VAL A 268 -8.95 18.65 6.56
C VAL A 268 -10.42 19.08 6.66
N ALA A 269 -10.73 20.03 7.54
CA ALA A 269 -12.10 20.45 7.84
C ALA A 269 -12.91 20.88 6.59
N ASN A 270 -12.23 21.43 5.58
CA ASN A 270 -12.85 21.93 4.35
C ASN A 270 -12.91 20.88 3.22
N ASP A 271 -12.27 19.71 3.38
CA ASP A 271 -12.30 18.63 2.40
C ASP A 271 -13.08 17.43 2.96
N ASP A 272 -14.34 17.30 2.54
CA ASP A 272 -15.24 16.25 3.00
C ASP A 272 -14.72 14.84 2.69
N PHE A 273 -13.99 14.65 1.59
CA PHE A 273 -13.45 13.35 1.21
C PHE A 273 -12.32 12.93 2.16
N ILE A 274 -11.37 13.84 2.41
CA ILE A 274 -10.24 13.57 3.31
C ILE A 274 -10.75 13.40 4.75
N ARG A 275 -11.66 14.27 5.19
CA ARG A 275 -12.29 14.20 6.53
C ARG A 275 -13.01 12.88 6.75
N LYS A 276 -13.73 12.37 5.75
CA LYS A 276 -14.37 11.04 5.80
C LYS A 276 -13.33 9.93 5.96
N ASN A 277 -12.24 9.97 5.20
CA ASN A 277 -11.17 8.97 5.31
C ASN A 277 -10.48 9.01 6.68
N LEU A 278 -10.20 10.20 7.22
CA LEU A 278 -9.64 10.37 8.56
C LEU A 278 -10.56 9.79 9.64
N THR A 279 -11.87 10.04 9.52
CA THR A 279 -12.88 9.48 10.42
C THR A 279 -12.88 7.94 10.36
N ILE A 280 -12.82 7.36 9.16
CA ILE A 280 -12.71 5.90 8.98
C ILE A 280 -11.44 5.38 9.65
N THR A 281 -10.29 6.03 9.47
CA THR A 281 -9.03 5.63 10.11
C THR A 281 -9.16 5.59 11.64
N ARG A 282 -9.72 6.65 12.25
CA ARG A 282 -9.95 6.69 13.70
C ARG A 282 -10.93 5.60 14.16
N MET A 283 -11.98 5.35 13.39
CA MET A 283 -12.93 4.26 13.69
C MET A 283 -12.25 2.88 13.63
N CYS A 284 -11.36 2.62 12.66
CA CYS A 284 -10.60 1.37 12.61
C CYS A 284 -9.78 1.16 13.90
N VAL A 285 -9.13 2.20 14.42
CA VAL A 285 -8.39 2.15 15.69
C VAL A 285 -9.36 1.83 16.84
N ALA A 286 -10.50 2.54 16.92
CA ALA A 286 -11.47 2.40 18.00
C ALA A 286 -12.13 1.01 18.06
N MET A 287 -12.39 0.42 16.89
CA MET A 287 -13.05 -0.87 16.75
C MET A 287 -12.12 -2.07 16.89
N THR A 288 -10.80 -1.86 16.86
CA THR A 288 -9.85 -2.96 17.03
C THR A 288 -9.77 -3.38 18.50
N TYR A 289 -9.53 -4.66 18.75
CA TYR A 289 -9.29 -5.16 20.11
C TYR A 289 -8.02 -4.54 20.71
N LEU A 290 -8.18 -3.76 21.78
CA LEU A 290 -7.10 -3.09 22.48
C LEU A 290 -6.75 -3.87 23.75
N HIS A 291 -5.59 -4.55 23.74
CA HIS A 291 -5.07 -5.20 24.93
C HIS A 291 -4.79 -4.17 26.04
N LYS A 292 -4.90 -4.57 27.32
CA LYS A 292 -4.72 -3.70 28.50
C LYS A 292 -3.44 -2.85 28.44
N HIS A 293 -2.34 -3.43 27.95
CA HIS A 293 -1.06 -2.73 27.78
C HIS A 293 -1.16 -1.52 26.83
N PHE A 294 -1.94 -1.61 25.76
CA PHE A 294 -2.13 -0.51 24.80
C PHE A 294 -3.18 0.50 25.28
N MET A 295 -4.13 0.06 26.12
CA MET A 295 -5.15 0.94 26.68
C MET A 295 -4.54 2.04 27.54
N GLU A 296 -3.60 1.71 28.43
CA GLU A 296 -2.91 2.71 29.27
C GLU A 296 -2.31 3.84 28.42
N GLU A 297 -1.48 3.47 27.45
CA GLU A 297 -0.80 4.40 26.55
C GLU A 297 -1.81 5.21 25.72
N LEU A 298 -2.88 4.58 25.24
CA LEU A 298 -3.93 5.29 24.50
C LEU A 298 -4.67 6.32 25.36
N ILE A 299 -4.96 6.00 26.63
CA ILE A 299 -5.64 6.94 27.55
C ILE A 299 -4.74 8.15 27.83
N GLU A 300 -3.44 7.95 28.03
CA GLU A 300 -2.48 9.06 28.17
C GLU A 300 -2.46 9.96 26.92
N GLN A 301 -2.47 9.37 25.72
CA GLN A 301 -2.56 10.14 24.47
C GLN A 301 -3.89 10.91 24.39
N LEU A 302 -5.00 10.33 24.82
CA LEU A 302 -6.32 10.99 24.83
C LEU A 302 -6.36 12.17 25.81
N GLU A 303 -5.77 12.03 27.00
CA GLU A 303 -5.67 13.11 27.99
C GLU A 303 -4.90 14.31 27.43
N GLN A 304 -3.81 14.04 26.71
CA GLN A 304 -3.03 15.07 26.03
C GLN A 304 -3.85 15.77 24.94
N VAL A 305 -4.56 15.02 24.10
CA VAL A 305 -5.35 15.59 22.99
C VAL A 305 -6.55 16.39 23.51
N CYS A 306 -7.25 15.90 24.54
CA CYS A 306 -8.36 16.62 25.16
C CYS A 306 -7.91 17.93 25.83
N SER A 307 -6.64 18.03 26.21
CA SER A 307 -6.02 19.25 26.73
C SER A 307 -5.46 20.18 25.63
N SER A 308 -5.53 19.78 24.35
CA SER A 308 -5.05 20.58 23.21
C SER A 308 -5.87 21.86 23.06
N PRO A 309 -5.26 23.00 22.65
CA PRO A 309 -5.99 24.24 22.37
C PRO A 309 -6.93 24.12 21.16
N LYS A 310 -6.68 23.16 20.25
CA LYS A 310 -7.47 22.96 19.01
C LYS A 310 -8.80 22.26 19.31
N TRP A 311 -9.92 22.97 19.17
CA TRP A 311 -11.25 22.41 19.47
C TRP A 311 -11.66 21.25 18.55
N HIS A 312 -11.22 21.27 17.28
CA HIS A 312 -11.42 20.16 16.34
C HIS A 312 -10.77 18.85 16.85
N ALA A 313 -9.55 18.94 17.38
CA ALA A 313 -8.84 17.80 17.93
C ALA A 313 -9.55 17.23 19.17
N ARG A 314 -10.00 18.10 20.09
CA ARG A 314 -10.78 17.70 21.27
C ARG A 314 -12.09 17.01 20.87
N ARG A 315 -12.83 17.58 19.91
CA ARG A 315 -14.05 16.97 19.38
C ARG A 315 -13.79 15.57 18.80
N ALA A 316 -12.76 15.44 17.96
CA ALA A 316 -12.37 14.16 17.37
C ALA A 316 -12.01 13.12 18.43
N ALA A 317 -11.31 13.51 19.50
CA ALA A 317 -10.98 12.63 20.62
C ALA A 317 -12.23 12.14 21.37
N ILE A 318 -13.20 13.01 21.63
CA ILE A 318 -14.47 12.64 22.28
C ILE A 318 -15.27 11.66 21.42
N GLU A 319 -15.40 11.92 20.12
CA GLU A 319 -16.06 11.01 19.16
C GLU A 319 -15.36 9.64 19.11
N PHE A 320 -14.02 9.64 19.18
CA PHE A 320 -13.24 8.41 19.27
C PHE A 320 -13.49 7.64 20.58
N ILE A 321 -13.48 8.33 21.73
CA ILE A 321 -13.70 7.73 23.06
C ILE A 321 -15.03 6.97 23.10
N GLN A 322 -16.09 7.57 22.57
CA GLN A 322 -17.42 6.93 22.52
C GLN A 322 -17.37 5.58 21.81
N ASN A 323 -16.76 5.53 20.62
CA ASN A 323 -16.66 4.31 19.83
C ASN A 323 -15.71 3.28 20.46
N MET A 324 -14.58 3.74 21.00
CA MET A 324 -13.59 2.88 21.64
C MET A 324 -14.16 2.20 22.89
N ILE A 325 -14.90 2.92 23.74
CA ILE A 325 -15.56 2.35 24.92
C ILE A 325 -16.58 1.29 24.50
N PHE A 326 -17.36 1.56 23.45
CA PHE A 326 -18.37 0.61 22.98
C PHE A 326 -17.72 -0.71 22.52
N CYS A 327 -16.65 -0.64 21.73
CA CYS A 327 -15.96 -1.82 21.19
C CYS A 327 -15.05 -2.52 22.21
N ASN A 328 -14.52 -1.80 23.20
CA ASN A 328 -13.52 -2.30 24.16
C ASN A 328 -13.99 -2.19 25.62
N LEU A 329 -15.30 -2.23 25.88
CA LEU A 329 -15.93 -1.94 27.17
C LEU A 329 -15.24 -2.60 28.38
N PHE A 330 -14.93 -3.90 28.28
CA PHE A 330 -14.30 -4.65 29.37
C PHE A 330 -12.86 -4.21 29.65
N ASN A 331 -12.11 -3.82 28.62
CA ASN A 331 -10.75 -3.32 28.74
C ASN A 331 -10.72 -1.83 29.14
N ALA A 332 -11.76 -1.07 28.81
CA ALA A 332 -11.93 0.33 29.20
C ALA A 332 -12.42 0.52 30.65
N ARG A 333 -13.11 -0.49 31.22
CA ARG A 333 -13.70 -0.41 32.57
C ARG A 333 -12.72 0.04 33.68
N PRO A 334 -11.47 -0.43 33.76
CA PRO A 334 -10.51 0.05 34.77
C PRO A 334 -10.20 1.55 34.67
N TYR A 335 -10.39 2.13 33.47
CA TYR A 335 -10.10 3.53 33.16
C TYR A 335 -11.32 4.44 33.26
N ALA A 336 -12.47 3.93 33.73
CA ALA A 336 -13.74 4.64 33.69
C ALA A 336 -13.71 6.02 34.37
N GLN A 337 -12.96 6.18 35.46
CA GLN A 337 -12.85 7.47 36.15
C GLN A 337 -12.10 8.51 35.30
N ARG A 338 -10.95 8.13 34.72
CA ARG A 338 -10.16 8.98 33.81
C ARG A 338 -10.98 9.35 32.58
N LEU A 339 -11.63 8.37 31.97
CA LEU A 339 -12.49 8.58 30.80
C LEU A 339 -13.66 9.52 31.08
N ARG A 340 -14.27 9.48 32.28
CA ARG A 340 -15.33 10.43 32.66
C ARG A 340 -14.81 11.86 32.75
N GLN A 341 -13.62 12.07 33.32
CA GLN A 341 -12.99 13.40 33.42
C GLN A 341 -12.63 14.01 32.06
N LEU A 342 -12.53 13.20 31.01
CA LEU A 342 -12.27 13.68 29.65
C LEU A 342 -13.53 14.10 28.89
N VAL A 343 -14.69 13.57 29.29
CA VAL A 343 -15.97 13.80 28.62
C VAL A 343 -16.78 14.89 29.33
N PHE A 344 -16.64 15.01 30.65
CA PHE A 344 -17.28 16.00 31.52
C PHE A 344 -16.23 16.93 32.11
#